data_AF-A0AAW0F980-F1
#
_entry.id   AF-A0AAW0F980-F1
#
_cell.length_a   1.000
_cell.length_b   1.000
_cell.length_c   1.000
_cell.angle_alpha   90.00
_cell.angle_beta   90.00
_cell.angle_gamma   90.00
#
_symmetry.space_group_name_H-M   'P 1'
#
loop_
_entity.id
_entity.type
_entity.pdbx_description
1 polymer ?
#
loop_
_entity_poly.entity_id
_entity_poly.type
_entity_poly.pdbx_seq_one_letter_code
_entity_poly.pdbx_strand_id
1 'polypeptide(L)'
;MAFMTFWTWGRELEDDFDHHNRRNLRDIIIKRDIQHPGQPASSFQYSIGPTPLPKSSMASQDGEQKMDEMYYVVDRRASLDEEKGALRPEDMKLKALARIPTCAVFHKLTPGQGVPHSFVGFFRQWPALPRVVIFLSTTKLPVARVPPEERYSVTKVRTLQGFYGVSYYVGFRDEFDVKIVDIIDIICNIEERLHSESEESAPIIRDIKLAAESSTHIVPHYVVSSRRTKTGRFSTAANFIRKMLIEEGYRRISTMFPETANWVNSADEIIHVGINASI
;
A
#
# COMPACT_ATOMS: atom_id res chain seq x y z
N MET A 1 -22.32 -28.04 7.31
CA MET A 1 -21.74 -28.05 5.95
C MET A 1 -22.16 -26.85 5.13
N ALA A 2 -23.46 -26.60 4.89
CA ALA A 2 -23.92 -25.48 4.05
C ALA A 2 -23.38 -24.09 4.45
N PHE A 3 -23.31 -23.79 5.76
CA PHE A 3 -22.72 -22.53 6.24
C PHE A 3 -21.24 -22.39 5.87
N MET A 4 -20.44 -23.43 6.09
CA MET A 4 -19.01 -23.40 5.74
C MET A 4 -18.81 -23.28 4.22
N THR A 5 -19.62 -23.98 3.42
CA THR A 5 -19.59 -23.85 1.96
C THR A 5 -19.94 -22.43 1.51
N PHE A 6 -20.97 -21.83 2.10
CA PHE A 6 -21.37 -20.45 1.80
C PHE A 6 -20.28 -19.44 2.19
N TRP A 7 -19.68 -19.62 3.37
CA TRP A 7 -18.57 -18.79 3.85
C TRP A 7 -17.37 -18.89 2.92
N THR A 8 -16.91 -20.10 2.60
CA THR A 8 -15.78 -20.32 1.69
C THR A 8 -16.05 -19.72 0.31
N TRP A 9 -17.26 -19.91 -0.24
CA TRP A 9 -17.64 -19.29 -1.51
C TRP A 9 -17.58 -17.75 -1.47
N GLY A 10 -18.09 -17.13 -0.41
CA GLY A 10 -18.04 -15.67 -0.27
C GLY A 10 -16.61 -15.14 -0.12
N ARG A 11 -15.78 -15.85 0.65
CA ARG A 11 -14.34 -15.55 0.82
C ARG A 11 -13.58 -15.64 -0.50
N GLU A 12 -13.79 -16.70 -1.27
CA GLU A 12 -13.15 -16.87 -2.58
C GLU A 12 -13.47 -15.71 -3.52
N LEU A 13 -14.70 -15.18 -3.50
CA LEU A 13 -15.05 -14.00 -4.31
C LEU A 13 -14.32 -12.73 -3.89
N GLU A 14 -14.10 -12.53 -2.60
CA GLU A 14 -13.33 -11.39 -2.07
C GLU A 14 -11.84 -11.52 -2.41
N ASP A 15 -11.30 -12.71 -2.23
CA ASP A 15 -9.91 -13.04 -2.54
C ASP A 15 -9.63 -12.88 -4.05
N ASP A 16 -10.54 -13.35 -4.91
CA ASP A 16 -10.50 -13.14 -6.36
C ASP A 16 -10.58 -11.66 -6.71
N PHE A 17 -11.46 -10.90 -6.06
CA PHE A 17 -11.56 -9.46 -6.27
C PHE A 17 -10.24 -8.76 -5.91
N ASP A 18 -9.65 -9.06 -4.76
CA ASP A 18 -8.36 -8.48 -4.38
C ASP A 18 -7.27 -8.85 -5.38
N HIS A 19 -7.20 -10.12 -5.80
CA HIS A 19 -6.23 -10.60 -6.76
C HIS A 19 -6.28 -9.81 -8.09
N HIS A 20 -7.48 -9.62 -8.64
CA HIS A 20 -7.68 -8.91 -9.91
C HIS A 20 -7.46 -7.40 -9.82
N ASN A 21 -7.56 -6.80 -8.63
CA ASN A 21 -7.40 -5.36 -8.43
C ASN A 21 -6.00 -4.94 -7.96
N ARG A 22 -5.08 -5.89 -7.79
CA ARG A 22 -3.67 -5.60 -7.56
C ARG A 22 -3.04 -4.91 -8.76
N ARG A 23 -2.10 -4.01 -8.46
CA ARG A 23 -1.38 -3.23 -9.48
C ARG A 23 0.10 -3.25 -9.22
N ASN A 24 0.88 -3.04 -10.27
CA ASN A 24 2.31 -2.83 -10.12
C ASN A 24 2.56 -1.44 -9.52
N LEU A 25 3.55 -1.36 -8.64
CA LEU A 25 3.92 -0.10 -7.98
C LEU A 25 4.32 0.98 -9.00
N ARG A 26 4.97 0.59 -10.09
CA ARG A 26 5.37 1.46 -11.21
C ARG A 26 4.20 2.13 -11.93
N ASP A 27 3.02 1.51 -11.89
CA ASP A 27 1.81 2.06 -12.53
C ASP A 27 1.12 3.10 -11.64
N ILE A 28 1.54 3.22 -10.38
CA ILE A 28 0.92 4.07 -9.36
C ILE A 28 1.83 5.24 -9.02
N ILE A 29 3.11 4.96 -8.76
CA ILE A 29 4.09 5.96 -8.36
C ILE A 29 5.14 6.11 -9.45
N ILE A 30 5.30 7.35 -9.91
CA ILE A 30 6.32 7.74 -10.88
C ILE A 30 7.40 8.53 -10.13
N LYS A 31 8.65 8.11 -10.29
CA LYS A 31 9.83 8.87 -9.88
C LYS A 31 10.24 9.77 -11.04
N ARG A 32 10.48 11.06 -10.78
CA ARG A 32 11.11 11.98 -11.74
C ARG A 32 12.32 12.62 -11.10
N ASP A 33 13.43 12.56 -11.83
CA ASP A 33 14.64 13.28 -11.45
C ASP A 33 14.52 14.72 -11.95
N ILE A 34 14.66 15.69 -11.05
CA ILE A 34 14.64 17.11 -11.42
C ILE A 34 16.01 17.45 -12.00
N GLN A 35 16.20 17.26 -13.31
CA GLN A 35 17.37 17.81 -13.99
C GLN A 35 17.23 19.33 -14.10
N HIS A 36 17.99 20.04 -13.27
CA HIS A 36 18.30 21.48 -13.25
C HIS A 36 17.18 22.50 -12.85
N PRO A 37 17.47 23.42 -11.91
CA PRO A 37 16.63 24.56 -11.58
C PRO A 37 16.84 25.67 -12.62
N GLY A 38 16.10 25.63 -13.73
CA GLY A 38 16.26 26.65 -14.78
C GLY A 38 15.10 26.81 -15.75
N GLN A 39 14.10 25.92 -15.73
CA GLN A 39 12.88 26.11 -16.51
C GLN A 39 11.68 26.19 -15.56
N PRO A 40 10.85 27.24 -15.68
CA PRO A 40 9.72 27.41 -14.79
C PRO A 40 8.78 26.22 -14.99
N ALA A 41 8.60 25.43 -13.94
CA ALA A 41 7.40 24.65 -13.77
C ALA A 41 6.23 25.63 -13.93
N SER A 42 5.46 25.42 -15.00
CA SER A 42 4.23 26.15 -15.28
C SER A 42 3.46 26.31 -13.98
N SER A 43 3.29 27.57 -13.60
CA SER A 43 2.63 28.05 -12.40
C SER A 43 1.34 27.29 -12.08
N PHE A 44 1.36 26.47 -11.03
CA PHE A 44 0.16 26.26 -10.21
C PHE A 44 0.17 27.29 -9.10
N GLN A 45 -0.54 28.37 -9.37
CA GLN A 45 -0.72 29.52 -8.50
C GLN A 45 -1.69 29.14 -7.36
N TYR A 46 -1.17 28.77 -6.19
CA TYR A 46 -1.92 28.93 -4.94
C TYR A 46 -1.51 30.28 -4.35
N SER A 47 -2.40 31.25 -4.48
CA SER A 47 -2.28 32.55 -3.84
C SER A 47 -2.70 32.43 -2.38
N ILE A 48 -1.74 32.48 -1.46
CA ILE A 48 -1.98 32.89 -0.06
C ILE A 48 -0.91 33.95 0.25
N GLY A 49 -1.38 35.12 0.72
CA GLY A 49 -0.63 36.37 0.83
C GLY A 49 0.52 36.41 1.84
N PRO A 50 1.18 37.58 1.99
CA PRO A 50 2.62 37.68 2.17
C PRO A 50 3.06 37.91 3.63
N THR A 51 4.25 37.42 3.98
CA THR A 51 5.09 38.06 4.99
C THR A 51 6.57 37.86 4.61
N PRO A 52 7.34 38.93 4.32
CA PRO A 52 8.74 38.82 3.95
C PRO A 52 9.64 39.04 5.17
N LEU A 53 10.54 38.10 5.44
CA LEU A 53 11.72 38.32 6.27
C LEU A 53 12.98 37.69 5.63
N PRO A 54 14.17 38.24 5.90
CA PRO A 54 15.17 38.50 4.88
C PRO A 54 16.18 37.38 4.68
N LYS A 55 16.72 37.36 3.45
CA LYS A 55 17.90 36.59 3.04
C LYS A 55 19.12 37.00 3.88
N SER A 56 19.77 36.01 4.46
CA SER A 56 21.19 36.09 4.82
C SER A 56 21.94 35.00 4.07
N SER A 57 23.03 35.42 3.46
CA SER A 57 23.82 34.76 2.44
C SER A 57 25.10 34.15 3.02
N MET A 58 25.63 33.19 2.26
CA MET A 58 27.03 32.71 2.25
C MET A 58 27.45 31.69 3.32
N ALA A 59 27.64 30.45 2.89
CA ALA A 59 28.98 29.85 2.81
C ALA A 59 28.92 28.53 2.02
N SER A 60 29.85 28.40 1.09
CA SER A 60 30.10 27.27 0.21
C SER A 60 30.52 26.03 0.99
N GLN A 61 29.96 24.87 0.64
CA GLN A 61 30.66 23.59 0.73
C GLN A 61 30.14 22.70 -0.39
N ASP A 62 31.07 22.19 -1.19
CA ASP A 62 30.85 21.15 -2.20
C ASP A 62 30.22 19.92 -1.54
N GLY A 63 28.89 19.88 -1.51
CA GLY A 63 28.14 18.66 -1.35
C GLY A 63 27.59 18.30 -2.72
N GLU A 64 27.84 17.08 -3.18
CA GLU A 64 27.01 16.48 -4.23
C GLU A 64 25.55 16.81 -3.90
N GLN A 65 24.93 17.65 -4.74
CA GLN A 65 23.53 17.99 -4.60
C GLN A 65 22.76 16.68 -4.77
N LYS A 66 22.43 16.05 -3.65
CA LYS A 66 21.51 14.93 -3.57
C LYS A 66 20.25 15.39 -4.28
N MET A 67 20.05 14.93 -5.52
CA MET A 67 18.87 15.28 -6.29
C MET A 67 17.67 14.89 -5.44
N ASP A 68 16.87 15.88 -5.04
CA ASP A 68 15.62 15.62 -4.34
C ASP A 68 14.70 14.85 -5.29
N GLU A 69 14.69 13.52 -5.14
CA GLU A 69 13.82 12.64 -5.90
C GLU A 69 12.37 12.99 -5.57
N MET A 70 11.64 13.53 -6.55
CA MET A 70 10.21 13.77 -6.39
C MET A 70 9.41 12.56 -6.87
N TYR A 71 8.50 12.14 -6.00
CA TYR A 71 7.56 11.05 -6.25
C TYR A 71 6.19 11.64 -6.61
N TYR A 72 5.51 11.03 -7.57
CA TYR A 72 4.19 11.45 -8.02
C TYR A 72 3.23 10.28 -8.03
N VAL A 73 1.97 10.49 -7.63
CA VAL A 73 0.88 9.53 -7.82
C VAL A 73 0.07 9.84 -9.07
N VAL A 74 -0.25 8.81 -9.84
CA VAL A 74 -1.09 8.92 -11.05
C VAL A 74 -2.57 8.87 -10.69
N ASP A 75 -3.29 9.98 -10.90
CA ASP A 75 -4.75 10.02 -10.72
C ASP A 75 -5.50 9.63 -12.00
N ARG A 76 -5.78 8.33 -12.16
CA ARG A 76 -6.61 7.80 -13.26
C ARG A 76 -8.13 8.01 -13.10
N ARG A 77 -8.63 8.56 -12.00
CA ARG A 77 -10.09 8.81 -11.91
C ARG A 77 -10.49 10.02 -12.75
N ALA A 78 -9.62 11.01 -12.87
CA ALA A 78 -9.84 12.17 -13.72
C ALA A 78 -9.90 11.82 -15.23
N SER A 79 -9.44 10.63 -15.64
CA SER A 79 -9.37 10.20 -17.05
C SER A 79 -10.53 9.33 -17.52
N LEU A 80 -11.48 8.97 -16.65
CA LEU A 80 -12.63 8.13 -17.03
C LEU A 80 -13.87 8.92 -17.46
N ASP A 81 -13.87 10.25 -17.28
CA ASP A 81 -14.91 11.14 -17.81
C ASP A 81 -14.65 11.57 -19.26
N GLU A 82 -13.47 11.26 -19.84
CA GLU A 82 -13.16 11.49 -21.25
C GLU A 82 -13.26 10.18 -22.04
N GLU A 83 -14.47 9.88 -22.50
CA GLU A 83 -14.75 8.81 -23.45
C GLU A 83 -13.96 9.03 -24.76
N LYS A 84 -13.18 8.02 -25.15
CA LYS A 84 -12.52 7.82 -26.47
C LYS A 84 -11.26 8.64 -26.75
N GLY A 85 -10.17 8.27 -26.09
CA GLY A 85 -8.82 8.53 -26.58
C GLY A 85 -7.79 7.91 -25.66
N ALA A 86 -6.78 7.24 -26.21
CA ALA A 86 -5.59 6.92 -25.43
C ALA A 86 -4.94 8.25 -25.02
N LEU A 87 -5.17 8.69 -23.77
CA LEU A 87 -4.62 9.92 -23.23
C LEU A 87 -3.09 9.90 -23.36
N ARG A 88 -2.53 10.99 -23.88
CA ARG A 88 -1.09 11.16 -23.95
C ARG A 88 -0.55 11.22 -22.51
N PRO A 89 0.67 10.75 -22.25
CA PRO A 89 1.29 10.81 -20.92
C PRO A 89 1.33 12.23 -20.32
N GLU A 90 1.23 13.26 -21.16
CA GLU A 90 1.25 14.68 -20.81
C GLU A 90 -0.04 15.17 -20.14
N ASP A 91 -1.18 14.48 -20.33
CA ASP A 91 -2.49 14.88 -19.79
C ASP A 91 -2.79 14.24 -18.42
N MET A 92 -1.90 13.39 -17.91
CA MET A 92 -2.10 12.74 -16.61
C MET A 92 -1.94 13.75 -15.48
N LYS A 93 -3.00 13.94 -14.68
CA LYS A 93 -2.92 14.73 -13.44
C LYS A 93 -2.02 14.01 -12.45
N LEU A 94 -0.79 14.51 -12.31
CA LEU A 94 0.20 14.02 -11.37
C LEU A 94 0.13 14.83 -10.08
N LYS A 95 0.01 14.14 -8.96
CA LYS A 95 0.04 14.76 -7.64
C LYS A 95 1.37 14.42 -6.97
N ALA A 96 2.15 15.43 -6.60
CA ALA A 96 3.40 15.23 -5.90
C ALA A 96 3.17 14.59 -4.52
N LEU A 97 4.05 13.68 -4.13
CA LEU A 97 4.03 12.97 -2.87
C LEU A 97 5.21 13.44 -2.02
N ALA A 98 4.92 14.16 -0.93
CA ALA A 98 5.95 14.53 0.04
C ALA A 98 6.40 13.29 0.83
N ARG A 99 7.71 13.12 1.06
CA ARG A 99 8.20 12.03 1.90
C ARG A 99 8.13 12.38 3.38
N ILE A 100 7.52 11.51 4.19
CA ILE A 100 7.41 11.66 5.65
C ILE A 100 8.25 10.60 6.37
N PRO A 101 8.90 10.94 7.50
CA PRO A 101 9.82 10.05 8.21
C PRO A 101 9.07 9.03 9.08
N THR A 102 8.17 8.26 8.48
CA THR A 102 7.38 7.23 9.18
C THR A 102 7.49 5.88 8.48
N CYS A 103 7.13 4.82 9.21
CA CYS A 103 6.99 3.48 8.70
C CYS A 103 5.50 3.14 8.53
N ALA A 104 5.12 2.63 7.37
CA ALA A 104 3.75 2.17 7.11
C ALA A 104 3.73 0.71 6.65
N VAL A 105 2.88 -0.08 7.28
CA VAL A 105 2.71 -1.51 7.02
C VAL A 105 1.36 -1.73 6.35
N PHE A 106 1.36 -1.92 5.04
CA PHE A 106 0.17 -2.23 4.28
C PHE A 106 -0.08 -3.73 4.26
N HIS A 107 -1.17 -4.15 4.88
CA HIS A 107 -1.56 -5.55 4.93
C HIS A 107 -2.22 -6.00 3.63
N LYS A 108 -1.86 -7.20 3.19
CA LYS A 108 -2.46 -7.93 2.08
C LYS A 108 -3.18 -9.14 2.65
N LEU A 109 -4.49 -9.22 2.42
CA LEU A 109 -5.28 -10.37 2.88
C LEU A 109 -4.93 -11.64 2.11
N THR A 110 -4.60 -11.53 0.83
CA THR A 110 -4.16 -12.67 0.01
C THR A 110 -2.66 -12.62 -0.30
N PRO A 111 -1.96 -13.77 -0.44
CA PRO A 111 -0.57 -13.78 -0.89
C PRO A 111 -0.48 -13.38 -2.38
N GLY A 112 0.67 -12.88 -2.82
CA GLY A 112 0.95 -12.62 -4.25
C GLY A 112 1.61 -11.28 -4.57
N GLN A 113 1.90 -11.11 -5.87
CA GLN A 113 2.60 -9.94 -6.41
C GLN A 113 1.68 -8.72 -6.55
N GLY A 114 2.30 -7.54 -6.64
CA GLY A 114 1.61 -6.25 -6.71
C GLY A 114 1.38 -5.61 -5.35
N VAL A 115 0.86 -4.39 -5.35
CA VAL A 115 0.49 -3.66 -4.12
C VAL A 115 -0.99 -3.90 -3.79
N PRO A 116 -1.38 -3.92 -2.50
CA PRO A 116 -2.79 -4.08 -2.13
C PRO A 116 -3.62 -2.92 -2.65
N HIS A 117 -4.89 -3.16 -2.95
CA HIS A 117 -5.76 -2.13 -3.51
C HIS A 117 -5.95 -0.93 -2.55
N SER A 118 -5.89 -1.17 -1.23
CA SER A 118 -5.88 -0.13 -0.19
C SER A 118 -4.77 0.89 -0.38
N PHE A 119 -3.59 0.47 -0.88
CA PHE A 119 -2.45 1.35 -1.12
C PHE A 119 -2.82 2.49 -2.07
N VAL A 120 -3.44 2.16 -3.21
CA VAL A 120 -3.84 3.16 -4.22
C VAL A 120 -4.89 4.11 -3.66
N GLY A 121 -5.86 3.58 -2.91
CA GLY A 121 -6.90 4.39 -2.27
C GLY A 121 -6.32 5.37 -1.24
N PHE A 122 -5.38 4.89 -0.43
CA PHE A 122 -4.72 5.66 0.62
C PHE A 122 -3.96 6.87 0.07
N PHE A 123 -3.06 6.67 -0.90
CA PHE A 123 -2.22 7.75 -1.43
C PHE A 123 -2.98 8.81 -2.25
N ARG A 124 -4.15 8.45 -2.78
CA ARG A 124 -5.03 9.42 -3.45
C ARG A 124 -5.60 10.42 -2.45
N GLN A 125 -6.00 9.93 -1.28
CA GLN A 125 -6.57 10.75 -0.21
C GLN A 125 -5.46 11.49 0.55
N TRP A 126 -4.38 10.78 0.89
CA TRP A 126 -3.25 11.27 1.68
C TRP A 126 -1.97 11.27 0.82
N PRO A 127 -1.65 12.38 0.15
CA PRO A 127 -0.53 12.46 -0.80
C PRO A 127 0.83 12.61 -0.10
N ALA A 128 1.13 11.74 0.86
CA ALA A 128 2.37 11.77 1.63
C ALA A 128 2.93 10.37 1.74
N LEU A 129 4.15 10.15 1.22
CA LEU A 129 4.81 8.86 1.12
C LEU A 129 5.68 8.55 2.35
N PRO A 130 5.39 7.50 3.12
CA PRO A 130 6.26 7.05 4.21
C PRO A 130 7.67 6.73 3.71
N ARG A 131 8.66 6.98 4.56
CA ARG A 131 10.07 6.68 4.29
C ARG A 131 10.28 5.19 4.13
N VAL A 132 9.59 4.39 4.96
CA VAL A 132 9.59 2.93 4.92
C VAL A 132 8.16 2.44 4.67
N VAL A 133 7.98 1.68 3.61
CA VAL A 133 6.70 1.06 3.25
C VAL A 133 6.90 -0.45 3.19
N ILE A 134 6.14 -1.17 4.00
CA ILE A 134 6.15 -2.63 4.08
C ILE A 134 4.83 -3.15 3.53
N PHE A 135 4.89 -3.99 2.50
CA PHE A 135 3.75 -4.75 2.00
C PHE A 135 3.74 -6.13 2.67
N LEU A 136 2.94 -6.28 3.72
CA LEU A 136 2.89 -7.50 4.51
C LEU A 136 1.80 -8.45 3.99
N SER A 137 2.16 -9.67 3.62
CA SER A 137 1.21 -10.76 3.36
C SER A 137 1.36 -11.85 4.41
N THR A 138 0.24 -12.35 4.94
CA THR A 138 0.24 -13.42 5.94
C THR A 138 -0.07 -14.76 5.28
N THR A 139 0.73 -15.78 5.58
CA THR A 139 0.55 -17.14 5.08
C THR A 139 0.48 -18.10 6.25
N LYS A 140 -0.65 -18.80 6.41
CA LYS A 140 -0.78 -19.86 7.41
C LYS A 140 -0.18 -21.16 6.88
N LEU A 141 0.74 -21.74 7.64
CA LEU A 141 1.42 -22.98 7.29
C LEU A 141 0.80 -24.18 8.03
N PRO A 142 0.84 -25.40 7.45
CA PRO A 142 0.33 -26.62 8.08
C PRO A 142 1.29 -27.18 9.14
N VAL A 143 2.01 -26.31 9.85
CA VAL A 143 2.90 -26.65 10.96
C VAL A 143 2.36 -26.03 12.24
N ALA A 144 2.62 -26.67 13.38
CA ALA A 144 2.05 -26.22 14.65
C ALA A 144 2.53 -24.81 15.01
N ARG A 145 3.84 -24.59 14.91
CA ARG A 145 4.49 -23.30 15.18
C ARG A 145 5.64 -23.10 14.20
N VAL A 146 5.78 -21.87 13.70
CA VAL A 146 6.88 -21.48 12.83
C VAL A 146 8.00 -20.91 13.70
N PRO A 147 9.24 -21.39 13.55
CA PRO A 147 10.35 -20.88 14.34
C PRO A 147 10.62 -19.40 13.99
N PRO A 148 11.11 -18.58 14.94
CA PRO A 148 11.26 -17.13 14.73
C PRO A 148 12.10 -16.75 13.51
N GLU A 149 13.16 -17.51 13.23
CA GLU A 149 14.08 -17.29 12.11
C GLU A 149 13.45 -17.49 10.72
N GLU A 150 12.40 -18.30 10.60
CA GLU A 150 11.69 -18.56 9.34
C GLU A 150 10.39 -17.76 9.22
N ARG A 151 10.07 -16.95 10.23
CA ARG A 151 8.78 -16.27 10.35
C ARG A 151 8.60 -15.14 9.34
N TYR A 152 9.69 -14.51 8.91
CA TYR A 152 9.67 -13.38 7.99
C TYR A 152 10.55 -13.64 6.77
N SER A 153 9.99 -13.44 5.58
CA SER A 153 10.75 -13.36 4.34
C SER A 153 10.59 -11.97 3.75
N VAL A 154 11.71 -11.23 3.65
CA VAL A 154 11.74 -9.83 3.20
C VAL A 154 12.36 -9.73 1.82
N THR A 155 11.74 -8.93 0.94
CA THR A 155 12.19 -8.67 -0.42
C THR A 155 12.20 -7.17 -0.70
N LYS A 156 13.32 -6.62 -1.21
CA LYS A 156 13.39 -5.20 -1.59
C LYS A 156 12.69 -4.97 -2.92
N VAL A 157 11.78 -4.00 -2.96
CA VAL A 157 11.12 -3.58 -4.20
C VAL A 157 12.08 -2.63 -4.93
N ARG A 158 12.81 -3.16 -5.91
CA ARG A 158 13.89 -2.43 -6.62
C ARG A 158 13.46 -1.16 -7.35
N THR A 159 12.16 -0.93 -7.51
CA THR A 159 11.64 0.18 -8.32
C THR A 159 11.62 1.50 -7.58
N LEU A 160 11.51 1.48 -6.24
CA LEU A 160 11.45 2.67 -5.40
C LEU A 160 12.20 2.39 -4.09
N GLN A 161 13.00 3.35 -3.62
CA GLN A 161 13.72 3.20 -2.36
C GLN A 161 12.74 3.16 -1.17
N GLY A 162 13.06 2.39 -0.13
CA GLY A 162 12.25 2.32 1.09
C GLY A 162 10.97 1.47 0.96
N PHE A 163 10.81 0.69 -0.11
CA PHE A 163 9.68 -0.23 -0.28
C PHE A 163 10.14 -1.69 -0.17
N TYR A 164 9.41 -2.47 0.64
CA TYR A 164 9.73 -3.86 0.92
C TYR A 164 8.47 -4.72 0.86
N GLY A 165 8.57 -5.91 0.25
CA GLY A 165 7.56 -6.95 0.34
C GLY A 165 7.93 -7.93 1.45
N VAL A 166 7.01 -8.22 2.36
CA VAL A 166 7.25 -9.11 3.50
C VAL A 166 6.19 -10.22 3.52
N SER A 167 6.64 -11.46 3.59
CA SER A 167 5.78 -12.61 3.87
C SER A 167 5.95 -13.01 5.33
N TYR A 168 4.84 -13.03 6.06
CA TYR A 168 4.75 -13.46 7.45
C TYR A 168 4.15 -14.86 7.52
N TYR A 169 4.95 -15.81 7.99
CA TYR A 169 4.56 -17.21 8.09
C TYR A 169 4.11 -17.54 9.51
N VAL A 170 2.91 -18.11 9.64
CA VAL A 170 2.27 -18.39 10.93
C VAL A 170 1.82 -19.84 10.97
N GLY A 171 2.17 -20.57 12.00
CA GLY A 171 1.69 -21.93 12.23
C GLY A 171 0.23 -21.94 12.67
N PHE A 172 -0.45 -23.07 12.52
CA PHE A 172 -1.88 -23.16 12.89
C PHE A 172 -2.15 -23.03 14.40
N ARG A 173 -1.12 -23.09 15.25
CA ARG A 173 -1.19 -22.84 16.71
C ARG A 173 -0.40 -21.61 17.14
N ASP A 174 0.12 -20.82 16.21
CA ASP A 174 0.78 -19.55 16.53
C ASP A 174 -0.26 -18.45 16.74
N GLU A 175 0.09 -17.51 17.62
CA GLU A 175 -0.64 -16.26 17.77
C GLU A 175 -0.16 -15.27 16.71
N PHE A 176 -1.08 -14.45 16.21
CA PHE A 176 -0.73 -13.42 15.23
C PHE A 176 -0.09 -12.24 15.96
N ASP A 177 1.23 -12.16 15.88
CA ASP A 177 2.04 -11.10 16.48
C ASP A 177 3.13 -10.68 15.47
N VAL A 178 2.92 -9.52 14.84
CA VAL A 178 3.82 -8.99 13.81
C VAL A 178 4.81 -8.05 14.47
N LYS A 179 6.07 -8.49 14.57
CA LYS A 179 7.16 -7.72 15.16
C LYS A 179 7.86 -6.89 14.10
N ILE A 180 7.58 -5.59 14.09
CA ILE A 180 8.21 -4.66 13.14
C ILE A 180 9.71 -4.59 13.35
N VAL A 181 10.19 -4.69 14.60
CA VAL A 181 11.62 -4.69 14.93
C VAL A 181 12.36 -5.79 14.16
N ASP A 182 11.87 -7.03 14.21
CA ASP A 182 12.48 -8.18 13.52
C ASP A 182 12.53 -7.96 11.99
N ILE A 183 11.48 -7.38 11.42
CA ILE A 183 11.43 -7.06 9.98
C ILE A 183 12.46 -5.98 9.63
N ILE A 184 12.59 -4.95 10.47
CA ILE A 184 13.50 -3.83 10.26
C ILE A 184 14.95 -4.28 10.35
N ASP A 185 15.29 -5.18 11.27
CA ASP A 185 16.64 -5.76 11.35
C ASP A 185 17.00 -6.50 10.06
N ILE A 186 16.07 -7.29 9.51
CA ILE A 186 16.26 -7.96 8.21
C ILE A 186 16.42 -6.93 7.08
N ILE A 187 15.62 -5.86 7.07
CA ILE A 187 15.72 -4.77 6.09
C ILE A 187 17.09 -4.09 6.18
N CYS A 188 17.57 -3.76 7.39
CA CYS A 188 18.88 -3.15 7.60
C CYS A 188 20.00 -4.05 7.05
N ASN A 189 19.93 -5.36 7.30
CA ASN A 189 20.89 -6.32 6.75
C ASN A 189 20.85 -6.38 5.21
N ILE A 190 19.67 -6.26 4.60
CA ILE A 190 19.52 -6.19 3.14
C ILE A 190 20.14 -4.90 2.59
N GLU A 191 19.89 -3.76 3.22
CA GLU A 191 20.44 -2.47 2.78
C GLU A 191 21.96 -2.41 2.95
N GLU A 192 22.49 -2.92 4.07
CA GLU A 192 23.93 -3.03 4.31
C GLU A 192 24.62 -3.86 3.22
N ARG A 193 24.04 -5.01 2.84
CA ARG A 193 24.59 -5.87 1.78
C ARG A 193 24.51 -5.27 0.39
N LEU A 194 23.51 -4.43 0.12
CA LEU A 194 23.34 -3.80 -1.19
C LEU A 194 24.24 -2.57 -1.36
N HIS A 195 24.61 -1.93 -0.26
CA HIS A 195 25.38 -0.69 -0.22
C HIS A 195 26.73 -0.87 0.49
N SER A 196 27.24 -2.10 0.61
CA SER A 196 28.47 -2.41 1.34
C SER A 196 29.72 -1.72 0.79
N GLU A 197 29.67 -1.28 -0.47
CA GLU A 197 30.76 -0.58 -1.16
C GLU A 197 30.57 0.95 -1.17
N SER A 198 29.45 1.47 -0.65
CA SER A 198 29.11 2.89 -0.63
C SER A 198 29.02 3.44 0.79
N GLU A 199 29.59 4.62 1.02
CA GLU A 199 29.45 5.38 2.28
C GLU A 199 27.98 5.79 2.58
N GLU A 200 27.07 5.59 1.63
CA GLU A 200 25.64 5.91 1.74
C GLU A 200 24.83 4.90 2.57
N SER A 201 25.38 3.74 2.92
CA SER A 201 24.66 2.69 3.66
C SER A 201 24.26 3.15 5.08
N ALA A 202 25.18 3.76 5.82
CA ALA A 202 24.97 4.20 7.19
C ALA A 202 23.82 5.22 7.36
N PRO A 203 23.72 6.31 6.57
CA PRO A 203 22.61 7.26 6.71
C PRO A 203 21.26 6.63 6.32
N ILE A 204 21.22 5.74 5.32
CA ILE A 204 19.98 5.05 4.93
C ILE A 204 19.48 4.14 6.05
N ILE A 205 20.37 3.35 6.65
CA ILE A 205 20.03 2.45 7.76
C ILE A 205 19.54 3.27 8.96
N ARG A 206 20.18 4.40 9.26
CA ARG A 206 19.75 5.30 10.33
C ARG A 206 18.35 5.85 10.06
N ASP A 207 18.08 6.32 8.85
CA ASP A 207 16.75 6.83 8.46
C ASP A 207 15.66 5.75 8.58
N ILE A 208 15.97 4.50 8.20
CA ILE A 208 15.06 3.37 8.32
C ILE A 208 14.72 3.11 9.79
N LYS A 209 15.73 3.06 10.67
CA LYS A 209 15.53 2.84 12.10
C LYS A 209 14.70 3.95 12.74
N LEU A 210 15.01 5.21 12.43
CA LEU A 210 14.25 6.37 12.91
C LEU A 210 12.79 6.34 12.42
N ALA A 211 12.57 6.04 11.14
CA ALA A 211 11.22 5.94 10.60
C ALA A 211 10.41 4.79 11.22
N ALA A 212 11.09 3.72 11.65
CA ALA A 212 10.48 2.54 12.26
C ALA A 212 10.11 2.70 13.73
N GLU A 213 10.54 3.77 14.41
CA GLU A 213 10.15 4.04 15.80
C GLU A 213 8.62 4.16 15.97
N SER A 214 7.94 4.62 14.92
CA SER A 214 6.48 4.70 14.85
C SER A 214 6.00 4.02 13.57
N SER A 215 5.41 2.83 13.70
CA SER A 215 4.82 2.09 12.59
C SER A 215 3.30 2.21 12.59
N THR A 216 2.73 2.58 11.45
CA THR A 216 1.28 2.59 11.24
C THR A 216 0.85 1.38 10.41
N HIS A 217 -0.11 0.62 10.91
CA HIS A 217 -0.66 -0.54 10.23
C HIS A 217 -1.87 -0.14 9.40
N ILE A 218 -1.83 -0.36 8.09
CA ILE A 218 -2.89 0.00 7.16
C ILE A 218 -3.55 -1.27 6.67
N VAL A 219 -4.83 -1.43 7.00
CA VAL A 219 -5.59 -2.66 6.81
C VAL A 219 -6.75 -2.41 5.87
N PRO A 220 -6.89 -3.19 4.78
CA PRO A 220 -8.04 -3.06 3.91
C PRO A 220 -9.31 -3.54 4.63
N HIS A 221 -10.41 -2.81 4.44
CA HIS A 221 -11.75 -3.23 4.88
C HIS A 221 -12.67 -3.27 3.66
N TYR A 222 -12.94 -4.47 3.15
CA TYR A 222 -13.76 -4.65 1.95
C TYR A 222 -15.26 -4.56 2.28
N VAL A 223 -15.92 -3.56 1.69
CA VAL A 223 -17.37 -3.45 1.66
C VAL A 223 -17.85 -4.08 0.37
N VAL A 224 -18.36 -5.29 0.50
CA VAL A 224 -18.75 -6.13 -0.64
C VAL A 224 -20.14 -5.74 -1.14
N SER A 225 -20.27 -5.57 -2.46
CA SER A 225 -21.52 -5.24 -3.16
C SER A 225 -21.70 -6.13 -4.39
N SER A 226 -22.95 -6.44 -4.75
CA SER A 226 -23.21 -7.34 -5.87
C SER A 226 -23.11 -6.60 -7.20
N ARG A 227 -22.25 -7.09 -8.09
CA ARG A 227 -22.21 -6.68 -9.50
C ARG A 227 -23.34 -7.36 -10.27
N ARG A 228 -24.06 -6.58 -11.10
CA ARG A 228 -25.09 -7.14 -11.98
C ARG A 228 -24.46 -7.96 -13.10
N THR A 229 -24.89 -9.20 -13.26
CA THR A 229 -24.51 -10.07 -14.36
C THR A 229 -25.59 -10.01 -15.47
N LYS A 230 -25.16 -9.84 -16.72
CA LYS A 230 -26.05 -9.80 -17.89
C LYS A 230 -26.23 -11.22 -18.45
N THR A 231 -26.78 -12.13 -17.66
CA THR A 231 -26.90 -13.54 -18.04
C THR A 231 -28.33 -13.87 -18.47
N GLY A 232 -28.71 -13.46 -19.68
CA GLY A 232 -29.93 -13.91 -20.36
C GLY A 232 -31.27 -13.60 -19.66
N ARG A 233 -32.31 -14.37 -20.02
CA ARG A 233 -33.72 -14.14 -19.62
C ARG A 233 -34.00 -14.30 -18.12
N PHE A 234 -33.15 -15.03 -17.38
CA PHE A 234 -33.28 -15.22 -15.93
C PHE A 234 -32.41 -14.26 -15.10
N SER A 235 -31.76 -13.29 -15.74
CA SER A 235 -30.84 -12.37 -15.08
C SER A 235 -31.46 -11.59 -13.92
N THR A 236 -32.74 -11.23 -13.97
CA THR A 236 -33.39 -10.50 -12.87
C THR A 236 -33.44 -11.32 -11.58
N ALA A 237 -33.91 -12.57 -11.65
CA ALA A 237 -34.00 -13.45 -10.50
C ALA A 237 -32.60 -13.84 -9.99
N ALA A 238 -31.69 -14.17 -10.90
CA ALA A 238 -30.31 -14.50 -10.54
C ALA A 238 -29.59 -13.33 -9.85
N ASN A 239 -29.76 -12.10 -10.35
CA ASN A 239 -29.18 -10.91 -9.73
C ASN A 239 -29.81 -10.61 -8.36
N PHE A 240 -31.12 -10.86 -8.18
CA PHE A 240 -31.77 -10.71 -6.88
C PHE A 240 -31.22 -11.71 -5.85
N ILE A 241 -31.11 -12.99 -6.22
CA ILE A 241 -30.55 -14.03 -5.35
C ILE A 241 -29.09 -13.72 -5.02
N ARG A 242 -28.26 -13.38 -6.03
CA ARG A 242 -26.87 -12.98 -5.82
C ARG A 242 -26.77 -11.80 -4.86
N LYS A 243 -27.59 -10.77 -5.05
CA LYS A 243 -27.62 -9.59 -4.18
C LYS A 243 -27.94 -9.97 -2.74
N MET A 244 -28.98 -10.78 -2.52
CA MET A 244 -29.34 -11.27 -1.19
C MET A 244 -28.19 -12.05 -0.54
N LEU A 245 -27.59 -12.99 -1.27
CA LEU A 245 -26.48 -13.80 -0.75
C LEU A 245 -25.27 -12.94 -0.38
N ILE A 246 -24.86 -12.02 -1.24
CA ILE A 246 -23.64 -11.22 -1.04
C ILE A 246 -23.86 -10.09 -0.03
N GLU A 247 -24.88 -9.26 -0.23
CA GLU A 247 -25.05 -8.02 0.54
C GLU A 247 -25.75 -8.26 1.89
N GLU A 248 -26.65 -9.24 1.98
CA GLU A 248 -27.38 -9.50 3.23
C GLU A 248 -26.80 -10.70 3.98
N GLY A 249 -26.38 -11.74 3.28
CA GLY A 249 -25.74 -12.91 3.90
C GLY A 249 -24.28 -12.66 4.25
N TYR A 250 -23.43 -12.68 3.22
CA TYR A 250 -21.98 -12.69 3.38
C TYR A 250 -21.46 -11.43 4.09
N ARG A 251 -21.87 -10.24 3.64
CA ARG A 251 -21.43 -8.96 4.23
C ARG A 251 -21.72 -8.87 5.73
N ARG A 252 -22.87 -9.38 6.20
CA ARG A 252 -23.19 -9.37 7.64
C ARG A 252 -22.28 -10.31 8.42
N ILE A 253 -22.03 -11.51 7.88
CA ILE A 253 -21.14 -12.48 8.52
C ILE A 253 -19.71 -11.93 8.57
N SER A 254 -19.20 -11.37 7.47
CA SER A 254 -17.84 -10.80 7.44
C SER A 254 -17.67 -9.63 8.40
N THR A 255 -18.70 -8.81 8.62
CA THR A 255 -18.66 -7.75 9.64
C THR A 255 -18.65 -8.28 11.08
N MET A 256 -19.28 -9.43 11.33
CA MET A 256 -19.32 -10.05 12.67
C MET A 256 -18.05 -10.85 12.99
N PHE A 257 -17.35 -11.34 11.95
CA PHE A 257 -16.11 -12.11 12.08
C PHE A 257 -15.00 -11.46 11.25
N PRO A 258 -14.48 -10.28 11.65
CA PRO A 258 -13.42 -9.64 10.91
C PRO A 258 -12.14 -10.47 11.00
N GLU A 259 -11.48 -10.71 9.87
CA GLU A 259 -10.24 -11.51 9.81
C GLU A 259 -9.10 -10.91 10.64
N THR A 260 -9.17 -9.59 10.83
CA THR A 260 -8.18 -8.79 11.54
C THR A 260 -8.48 -8.68 13.03
N ALA A 261 -9.55 -9.31 13.53
CA ALA A 261 -9.93 -9.27 14.95
C ALA A 261 -8.83 -9.81 15.88
N ASN A 262 -8.06 -10.78 15.38
CA ASN A 262 -6.99 -11.43 16.12
C ASN A 262 -5.63 -10.74 15.93
N TRP A 263 -5.58 -9.57 15.27
CA TRP A 263 -4.33 -8.86 15.08
C TRP A 263 -4.03 -8.06 16.36
N VAL A 264 -3.04 -8.52 17.13
CA VAL A 264 -2.81 -8.13 18.55
C VAL A 264 -2.20 -6.73 18.72
N ASN A 265 -2.09 -5.93 17.66
CA ASN A 265 -1.49 -4.59 17.78
C ASN A 265 -2.46 -3.60 18.44
N SER A 266 -1.89 -2.58 19.11
CA SER A 266 -2.67 -1.50 19.72
C SER A 266 -3.64 -0.92 18.69
N ALA A 267 -4.93 -0.85 19.04
CA ALA A 267 -5.97 -0.35 18.13
C ALA A 267 -5.67 1.08 17.62
N ASP A 268 -4.87 1.84 18.37
CA ASP A 268 -4.47 3.21 18.03
C ASP A 268 -3.47 3.30 16.86
N GLU A 269 -2.83 2.18 16.48
CA GLU A 269 -1.85 2.13 15.40
C GLU A 269 -2.42 1.59 14.08
N ILE A 270 -3.72 1.26 14.06
CA ILE A 270 -4.39 0.61 12.93
C ILE A 270 -5.29 1.60 12.19
N ILE A 271 -5.05 1.78 10.89
CA ILE A 271 -5.91 2.52 9.98
C ILE A 271 -6.64 1.54 9.07
N HIS A 272 -7.96 1.51 9.17
CA HIS A 272 -8.81 0.77 8.24
C HIS A 272 -9.13 1.59 7.00
N VAL A 273 -8.80 1.06 5.82
CA VAL A 273 -9.11 1.70 4.53
C VAL A 273 -10.28 0.97 3.88
N GLY A 274 -11.43 1.64 3.83
CA GLY A 274 -12.64 1.12 3.19
C GLY A 274 -12.49 0.97 1.68
N ILE A 275 -12.73 -0.23 1.17
CA ILE A 275 -12.69 -0.57 -0.26
C ILE A 275 -14.05 -1.09 -0.69
N ASN A 276 -14.68 -0.44 -1.67
CA ASN A 276 -15.90 -0.98 -2.28
C ASN A 276 -15.54 -2.11 -3.25
N ALA A 277 -15.86 -3.34 -2.87
CA ALA A 277 -15.65 -4.54 -3.68
C ALA A 277 -16.94 -4.91 -4.42
N SER A 278 -17.05 -4.52 -5.68
CA SER A 278 -18.19 -4.89 -6.53
C SER A 278 -17.93 -6.25 -7.20
N ILE A 279 -18.49 -7.32 -6.65
CA ILE A 279 -18.29 -8.71 -7.08
C ILE A 279 -19.47 -9.34 -7.80
#